data_AF-B8GC86-F1
#
_entry.id   AF-B8GC86-F1
#
_cell.length_a   1.000
_cell.length_b   1.000
_cell.length_c   1.000
_cell.angle_alpha   90.00
_cell.angle_beta   90.00
_cell.angle_gamma   90.00
#
_symmetry.space_group_name_H-M   'P 1'
#
loop_
_entity.id
_entity.type
_entity.pdbx_description
1 polymer ?
#
loop_
_entity_poly.entity_id
_entity_poly.type
_entity_poly.pdbx_seq_one_letter_code
_entity_poly.pdbx_strand_id
1 'polypeptide(L)'
;MSRRYLWLLLLLWVACFSAYSVPTAVNTSTSRHLALGNPSNAVADPAQPNNYLIEREAYALAYQRDSGIARWVSWHLTLTDFSPAQTDRYSGNFIVDPTISALGWPYATHSDYTNTGYDRGHLTPSGDRLSSDLVQRETFYLANIVPQAPDNNQGPWRLLEEHTRNRVRAGNEAYVIGGTIGSNGTIGNGKIVVPAELWKVVVVLPEGDNDLARITAETEVVAVIMPNINGLSNDYTEYRSSIACIEQRTGLDLLSNVAPEIQAALAGPHCSTNPQKIFLPLVIGQAEGTNESTPTPIPPTPTPTPIPPAVRITYIEYNPPGDDVVGEYVRIVNEGTTPVDLTDWILRDEAGATFVFPFSVVPAGGRVQVWTGSGINTNEHLYWGRNQAVWNNTDQDGDGDRDTAFLIDRNGNVISTYRY
;
A
#
# COMPACT_ATOMS: atom_id res chain seq x y z
N MET A 1 18.19 33.03 -81.44
CA MET A 1 19.35 32.16 -81.10
C MET A 1 20.13 32.89 -79.99
N SER A 2 19.81 32.68 -78.71
CA SER A 2 20.53 31.78 -77.75
C SER A 2 22.01 32.20 -77.59
N ARG A 3 22.53 32.75 -76.48
CA ARG A 3 22.16 32.84 -75.04
C ARG A 3 22.56 34.21 -74.47
N ARG A 4 21.85 34.63 -73.41
CA ARG A 4 21.80 35.98 -72.83
C ARG A 4 22.83 36.21 -71.71
N TYR A 5 23.40 37.41 -71.76
CA TYR A 5 23.85 38.36 -70.73
C TYR A 5 23.75 38.06 -69.22
N LEU A 6 24.72 38.70 -68.53
CA LEU A 6 24.67 39.35 -67.21
C LEU A 6 24.74 38.44 -65.96
N TRP A 7 25.92 38.40 -65.33
CA TRP A 7 26.05 38.09 -63.91
C TRP A 7 26.52 39.35 -63.17
N LEU A 8 25.57 39.93 -62.45
CA LEU A 8 25.71 41.01 -61.46
C LEU A 8 25.86 40.38 -60.07
N LEU A 9 26.76 40.96 -59.27
CA LEU A 9 26.73 41.11 -57.80
C LEU A 9 25.98 40.06 -56.98
N LEU A 10 26.69 39.28 -56.16
CA LEU A 10 26.11 38.78 -54.92
C LEU A 10 27.05 39.03 -53.73
N LEU A 11 26.47 39.75 -52.76
CA LEU A 11 27.02 40.18 -51.48
C LEU A 11 27.32 39.01 -50.53
N LEU A 12 28.26 39.29 -49.63
CA LEU A 12 28.47 38.66 -48.33
C LEU A 12 27.16 38.24 -47.64
N TRP A 13 27.12 37.00 -47.14
CA TRP A 13 26.51 36.69 -45.85
C TRP A 13 27.15 35.39 -45.32
N VAL A 14 28.21 35.53 -44.52
CA VAL A 14 28.68 34.44 -43.66
C VAL A 14 27.68 34.38 -42.52
N ALA A 15 26.70 33.49 -42.62
CA ALA A 15 25.81 33.19 -41.52
C ALA A 15 26.63 32.51 -40.42
N CYS A 16 26.95 33.26 -39.37
CA CYS A 16 27.36 32.72 -38.09
C CYS A 16 26.18 31.92 -37.54
N PHE A 17 26.16 30.61 -37.82
CA PHE A 17 25.27 29.69 -37.13
C PHE A 17 25.80 29.52 -35.71
N SER A 18 25.44 30.45 -34.82
CA SER A 18 25.37 30.13 -33.41
C SER A 18 24.41 28.96 -33.28
N ALA A 19 24.93 27.79 -32.92
CA ALA A 19 24.10 26.67 -32.52
C ALA A 19 23.28 27.12 -31.31
N TYR A 20 22.05 27.58 -31.56
CA TYR A 20 21.04 27.66 -30.52
C TYR A 20 20.75 26.22 -30.14
N SER A 21 21.41 25.75 -29.08
CA SER A 21 20.93 24.59 -28.34
C SER A 21 19.54 24.95 -27.83
N VAL A 22 18.51 24.44 -28.50
CA VAL A 22 17.15 24.40 -27.94
C VAL A 22 17.30 23.69 -26.60
N PRO A 23 16.92 24.32 -25.47
CA PRO A 23 16.89 23.61 -24.21
C PRO A 23 15.96 22.41 -24.44
N THR A 24 16.49 21.19 -24.28
CA THR A 24 15.63 20.01 -24.16
C THR A 24 14.66 20.32 -23.03
N ALA A 25 13.38 20.50 -23.38
CA ALA A 25 12.33 20.59 -22.39
C ALA A 25 12.46 19.33 -21.54
N VAL A 26 12.86 19.50 -20.28
CA VAL A 26 12.71 18.45 -19.28
C VAL A 26 11.21 18.23 -19.25
N ASN A 27 10.76 17.11 -19.81
CA ASN A 27 9.36 16.70 -19.78
C ASN A 27 9.05 16.34 -18.33
N THR A 28 8.86 17.34 -17.48
CA THR A 28 8.37 17.16 -16.12
C THR A 28 6.92 16.75 -16.27
N SER A 29 6.66 15.45 -16.14
CA SER A 29 5.30 14.92 -16.10
C SER A 29 4.47 15.72 -15.08
N THR A 30 3.24 16.06 -15.45
CA THR A 30 2.26 16.70 -14.58
C THR A 30 1.43 15.69 -13.79
N SER A 31 1.73 14.39 -13.89
CA SER A 31 0.98 13.35 -13.20
C SER A 31 1.21 13.41 -11.70
N ARG A 32 0.11 13.51 -10.93
CA ARG A 32 0.16 13.40 -9.45
C ARG A 32 0.81 12.09 -9.00
N HIS A 33 0.81 11.06 -9.84
CA HIS A 33 1.37 9.75 -9.53
C HIS A 33 2.89 9.71 -9.62
N LEU A 34 3.53 10.72 -10.19
CA LEU A 34 5.00 10.85 -10.27
C LEU A 34 5.52 11.99 -9.37
N ALA A 35 4.71 12.48 -8.43
CA ALA A 35 5.12 13.58 -7.56
C ALA A 35 6.41 13.27 -6.79
N LEU A 36 6.59 12.02 -6.33
CA LEU A 36 7.81 11.60 -5.62
C LEU A 36 8.97 11.24 -6.54
N GLY A 37 8.79 11.28 -7.86
CA GLY A 37 9.85 11.03 -8.84
C GLY A 37 9.47 9.99 -9.89
N ASN A 38 10.36 9.84 -10.87
CA ASN A 38 10.28 8.83 -11.92
C ASN A 38 11.38 7.78 -11.68
N PRO A 39 11.07 6.59 -11.13
CA PRO A 39 12.05 5.65 -10.62
C PRO A 39 13.15 5.18 -11.57
N SER A 40 12.88 5.22 -12.87
CA SER A 40 13.83 4.75 -13.90
C SER A 40 14.07 5.78 -15.00
N ASN A 41 13.66 7.03 -14.79
CA ASN A 41 13.64 8.07 -15.82
C ASN A 41 12.92 7.59 -17.11
N ALA A 42 11.83 6.83 -16.95
CA ALA A 42 11.03 6.32 -18.05
C ALA A 42 10.45 7.47 -18.87
N VAL A 43 10.39 7.29 -20.19
CA VAL A 43 9.83 8.28 -21.13
C VAL A 43 8.87 7.59 -22.08
N ALA A 44 7.88 8.32 -22.59
CA ALA A 44 6.95 7.84 -23.61
C ALA A 44 7.61 7.85 -25.00
N ASP A 45 8.75 7.14 -25.13
CA ASP A 45 9.55 7.03 -26.34
C ASP A 45 9.63 5.55 -26.78
N PRO A 46 9.08 5.17 -27.94
CA PRO A 46 9.17 3.79 -28.43
C PRO A 46 10.61 3.28 -28.63
N ALA A 47 11.61 4.16 -28.68
CA ALA A 47 13.03 3.78 -28.67
C ALA A 47 13.51 3.24 -27.31
N GLN A 48 12.72 3.40 -26.24
CA GLN A 48 12.94 2.82 -24.91
C GLN A 48 11.88 1.76 -24.56
N PRO A 49 11.77 0.65 -25.32
CA PRO A 49 10.66 -0.29 -25.19
C PRO A 49 10.62 -1.03 -23.85
N ASN A 50 11.75 -1.10 -23.13
CA ASN A 50 11.84 -1.71 -21.80
C ASN A 50 11.86 -0.70 -20.65
N ASN A 51 11.52 0.56 -20.94
CA ASN A 51 11.43 1.65 -19.98
C ASN A 51 10.39 2.68 -20.42
N TYR A 52 9.30 2.21 -21.02
CA TYR A 52 8.33 3.08 -21.70
C TYR A 52 7.31 3.63 -20.71
N LEU A 53 7.24 4.95 -20.55
CA LEU A 53 6.30 5.59 -19.63
C LEU A 53 4.87 5.55 -20.18
N ILE A 54 3.94 5.02 -19.38
CA ILE A 54 2.50 5.09 -19.60
C ILE A 54 1.88 5.84 -18.43
N GLU A 55 1.18 6.93 -18.72
CA GLU A 55 0.46 7.73 -17.73
C GLU A 55 -1.05 7.59 -17.94
N ARG A 56 -1.77 7.40 -16.84
CA ARG A 56 -3.21 7.17 -16.75
C ARG A 56 -3.81 8.07 -15.67
N GLU A 57 -5.13 8.17 -15.60
CA GLU A 57 -5.79 8.84 -14.46
C GLU A 57 -5.64 8.03 -13.16
N ALA A 58 -5.50 6.70 -13.27
CA ALA A 58 -5.34 5.81 -12.13
C ALA A 58 -3.90 5.72 -11.60
N TYR A 59 -2.88 5.81 -12.46
CA TYR A 59 -1.48 5.54 -12.11
C TYR A 59 -0.52 6.04 -13.20
N ALA A 60 0.79 5.98 -12.92
CA ALA A 60 1.84 6.04 -13.93
C ALA A 60 2.71 4.78 -13.83
N LEU A 61 3.16 4.21 -14.95
CA LEU A 61 4.02 3.02 -14.95
C LEU A 61 5.11 3.10 -16.00
N ALA A 62 6.23 2.41 -15.75
CA ALA A 62 7.20 2.08 -16.79
C ALA A 62 6.96 0.66 -17.28
N TYR A 63 6.56 0.52 -18.54
CA TYR A 63 6.31 -0.77 -19.17
C TYR A 63 7.59 -1.40 -19.72
N GLN A 64 7.68 -2.73 -19.61
CA GLN A 64 8.75 -3.53 -20.22
C GLN A 64 8.20 -4.42 -21.33
N ARG A 65 8.35 -4.00 -22.58
CA ARG A 65 7.85 -4.74 -23.75
C ARG A 65 8.32 -6.20 -23.77
N ASP A 66 9.61 -6.43 -23.52
CA ASP A 66 10.20 -7.76 -23.67
C ASP A 66 9.82 -8.71 -22.53
N SER A 67 9.36 -8.20 -21.39
CA SER A 67 8.86 -9.02 -20.28
C SER A 67 7.33 -9.10 -20.21
N GLY A 68 6.62 -8.23 -20.93
CA GLY A 68 5.16 -8.20 -20.94
C GLY A 68 4.51 -7.59 -19.69
N ILE A 69 5.30 -7.13 -18.72
CA ILE A 69 4.86 -6.60 -17.42
C ILE A 69 5.49 -5.24 -17.11
N ALA A 70 4.93 -4.49 -16.15
CA ALA A 70 5.56 -3.25 -15.69
C ALA A 70 6.87 -3.50 -14.94
N ARG A 71 7.84 -2.59 -15.11
CA ARG A 71 9.04 -2.48 -14.26
C ARG A 71 8.66 -1.95 -12.88
N TRP A 72 7.87 -0.89 -12.90
CA TRP A 72 7.25 -0.29 -11.72
C TRP A 72 5.95 0.40 -12.15
N VAL A 73 5.04 0.53 -11.19
CA VAL A 73 3.89 1.42 -11.24
C VAL A 73 3.92 2.30 -10.00
N SER A 74 3.48 3.54 -10.14
CA SER A 74 3.38 4.54 -9.10
C SER A 74 1.98 5.12 -9.10
N TRP A 75 1.41 5.33 -7.92
CA TRP A 75 0.11 5.97 -7.78
C TRP A 75 0.02 6.76 -6.47
N HIS A 76 -0.77 7.82 -6.52
CA HIS A 76 -1.10 8.65 -5.37
C HIS A 76 -2.52 8.28 -4.96
N LEU A 77 -2.73 7.87 -3.72
CA LEU A 77 -3.98 7.47 -3.13
C LEU A 77 -4.46 8.50 -2.10
N THR A 78 -5.62 9.09 -2.34
CA THR A 78 -6.31 10.03 -1.43
C THR A 78 -7.72 9.54 -1.12
N LEU A 79 -8.38 10.15 -0.15
CA LEU A 79 -9.76 9.79 0.19
C LEU A 79 -10.74 9.96 -0.99
N THR A 80 -10.44 10.91 -1.89
CA THR A 80 -11.22 11.17 -3.12
C THR A 80 -11.19 10.03 -4.13
N ASP A 81 -10.21 9.14 -4.06
CA ASP A 81 -10.15 7.97 -4.93
C ASP A 81 -11.18 6.89 -4.55
N PHE A 82 -11.89 7.06 -3.43
CA PHE A 82 -12.93 6.14 -2.96
C PHE A 82 -14.38 6.63 -3.16
N SER A 83 -14.64 7.89 -3.55
CA SER A 83 -15.97 8.51 -3.38
C SER A 83 -16.33 9.61 -4.41
N PRO A 84 -17.61 9.81 -4.82
CA PRO A 84 -18.76 8.93 -4.65
C PRO A 84 -19.50 8.65 -5.98
N ALA A 85 -19.44 7.42 -6.45
CA ALA A 85 -20.58 6.76 -7.07
C ALA A 85 -20.46 5.28 -6.76
N GLN A 86 -21.59 4.64 -6.44
CA GLN A 86 -21.74 3.19 -6.57
C GLN A 86 -21.47 2.81 -8.04
N THR A 87 -20.21 2.68 -8.41
CA THR A 87 -19.82 1.94 -9.60
C THR A 87 -19.66 0.51 -9.14
N ASP A 88 -20.48 -0.40 -9.66
CA ASP A 88 -20.21 -1.82 -9.50
C ASP A 88 -18.76 -2.07 -9.90
N ARG A 89 -18.00 -2.75 -9.04
CA ARG A 89 -16.63 -3.12 -9.34
C ARG A 89 -16.62 -3.82 -10.71
N TYR A 90 -15.83 -3.29 -11.64
CA TYR A 90 -15.65 -3.87 -12.96
C TYR A 90 -15.33 -5.35 -12.80
N SER A 91 -16.20 -6.18 -13.35
CA SER A 91 -16.17 -7.64 -13.23
C SER A 91 -15.90 -8.32 -14.56
N GLY A 92 -15.50 -7.55 -15.58
CA GLY A 92 -15.21 -8.05 -16.91
C GLY A 92 -13.79 -8.62 -17.06
N ASN A 93 -13.47 -9.00 -18.29
CA ASN A 93 -12.14 -9.48 -18.64
C ASN A 93 -11.10 -8.35 -18.53
N PHE A 94 -9.93 -8.69 -18.00
CA PHE A 94 -8.72 -7.87 -18.18
C PHE A 94 -8.48 -7.49 -19.64
N ILE A 95 -8.07 -6.24 -19.84
CA ILE A 95 -8.14 -5.54 -21.11
C ILE A 95 -6.72 -5.32 -21.64
N VAL A 96 -6.53 -5.46 -22.95
CA VAL A 96 -5.29 -5.08 -23.61
C VAL A 96 -5.07 -3.57 -23.46
N ASP A 97 -3.88 -3.14 -23.05
CA ASP A 97 -3.60 -1.72 -22.92
C ASP A 97 -3.64 -1.04 -24.32
N PRO A 98 -4.43 0.05 -24.49
CA PRO A 98 -4.61 0.71 -25.77
C PRO A 98 -3.32 1.38 -26.28
N THR A 99 -2.42 1.81 -25.39
CA THR A 99 -1.13 2.39 -25.77
C THR A 99 -0.21 1.32 -26.35
N ILE A 100 -0.11 0.16 -25.69
CA ILE A 100 0.74 -0.94 -26.16
C ILE A 100 0.25 -1.47 -27.50
N SER A 101 -1.07 -1.67 -27.64
CA SER A 101 -1.65 -2.13 -28.90
C SER A 101 -1.48 -1.12 -30.04
N ALA A 102 -1.61 0.19 -29.78
CA ALA A 102 -1.39 1.23 -30.78
C ALA A 102 0.07 1.30 -31.28
N LEU A 103 1.03 0.94 -30.42
CA LEU A 103 2.45 0.83 -30.79
C LEU A 103 2.76 -0.42 -31.63
N GLY A 104 1.80 -1.32 -31.81
CA GLY A 104 1.99 -2.59 -32.55
C GLY A 104 2.94 -3.55 -31.84
N TRP A 105 3.14 -3.38 -30.53
CA TRP A 105 4.00 -4.26 -29.74
C TRP A 105 3.29 -5.57 -29.40
N PRO A 106 4.06 -6.64 -29.09
CA PRO A 106 3.48 -7.81 -28.43
C PRO A 106 2.77 -7.40 -27.15
N TYR A 107 1.56 -7.93 -26.93
CA TYR A 107 0.77 -7.65 -25.74
C TYR A 107 0.17 -8.94 -25.17
N ALA A 108 -0.01 -8.93 -23.84
CA ALA A 108 -0.78 -9.94 -23.13
C ALA A 108 -2.27 -9.81 -23.46
N THR A 109 -2.98 -10.93 -23.45
CA THR A 109 -4.46 -10.95 -23.43
C THR A 109 -4.97 -11.63 -22.16
N HIS A 110 -6.26 -11.48 -21.89
CA HIS A 110 -6.89 -12.16 -20.76
C HIS A 110 -6.60 -13.67 -20.75
N SER A 111 -6.68 -14.33 -21.91
CA SER A 111 -6.50 -15.78 -22.03
C SER A 111 -5.06 -16.23 -21.78
N ASP A 112 -4.07 -15.37 -21.98
CA ASP A 112 -2.66 -15.71 -21.74
C ASP A 112 -2.36 -16.05 -20.26
N TYR A 113 -3.24 -15.63 -19.35
CA TYR A 113 -3.21 -15.92 -17.91
C TYR A 113 -4.09 -17.10 -17.49
N THR A 114 -5.04 -17.52 -18.35
CA THR A 114 -6.02 -18.56 -18.01
C THR A 114 -5.35 -19.93 -17.87
N ASN A 115 -5.69 -20.68 -16.81
CA ASN A 115 -5.17 -22.03 -16.53
C ASN A 115 -3.64 -22.10 -16.36
N THR A 116 -3.01 -21.00 -15.93
CA THR A 116 -1.56 -20.96 -15.70
C THR A 116 -1.15 -21.32 -14.26
N GLY A 117 -2.11 -21.32 -13.33
CA GLY A 117 -1.85 -21.43 -11.89
C GLY A 117 -1.51 -20.10 -11.21
N TYR A 118 -1.39 -19.01 -11.97
CA TYR A 118 -1.20 -17.66 -11.46
C TYR A 118 -2.50 -16.86 -11.50
N ASP A 119 -2.69 -16.03 -10.47
CA ASP A 119 -3.67 -14.96 -10.47
C ASP A 119 -3.23 -13.85 -11.43
N ARG A 120 -4.21 -13.05 -11.86
CA ARG A 120 -4.00 -11.77 -12.54
C ARG A 120 -3.82 -10.71 -11.45
N GLY A 121 -2.61 -10.66 -10.91
CA GLY A 121 -2.23 -9.78 -9.80
C GLY A 121 -2.18 -8.32 -10.24
N HIS A 122 -2.92 -7.45 -9.55
CA HIS A 122 -2.86 -6.02 -9.81
C HIS A 122 -1.64 -5.43 -9.10
N LEU A 123 -0.89 -4.56 -9.79
CA LEU A 123 0.11 -3.73 -9.11
C LEU A 123 -0.55 -2.50 -8.47
N THR A 124 -1.32 -1.72 -9.23
CA THR A 124 -2.29 -0.75 -8.70
C THR A 124 -3.64 -1.44 -8.53
N PRO A 125 -4.12 -1.67 -7.30
CA PRO A 125 -5.33 -2.46 -7.08
C PRO A 125 -6.60 -1.70 -7.46
N SER A 126 -7.59 -2.43 -7.98
CA SER A 126 -8.89 -1.85 -8.30
C SER A 126 -9.59 -1.22 -7.08
N GLY A 127 -9.30 -1.73 -5.87
CA GLY A 127 -9.85 -1.21 -4.61
C GLY A 127 -9.36 0.18 -4.23
N ASP A 128 -8.29 0.67 -4.87
CA ASP A 128 -7.73 2.00 -4.68
C ASP A 128 -8.29 3.02 -5.68
N ARG A 129 -9.20 2.58 -6.57
CA ARG A 129 -9.70 3.34 -7.72
C ARG A 129 -11.20 3.14 -7.90
N LEU A 130 -11.98 3.78 -7.03
CA LEU A 130 -13.43 3.71 -6.98
C LEU A 130 -14.12 5.04 -7.31
N SER A 131 -13.35 6.05 -7.75
CA SER A 131 -13.86 7.40 -8.05
C SER A 131 -14.64 7.49 -9.36
N SER A 132 -14.34 6.63 -10.35
CA SER A 132 -15.10 6.53 -11.60
C SER A 132 -14.89 5.18 -12.31
N ASP A 133 -15.82 4.83 -13.20
CA ASP A 133 -15.71 3.67 -14.10
C ASP A 133 -14.43 3.70 -14.94
N LEU A 134 -14.03 4.88 -15.42
CA LEU A 134 -12.84 5.04 -16.26
C LEU A 134 -11.59 4.65 -15.47
N VAL A 135 -11.39 5.31 -14.33
CA VAL A 135 -10.22 5.11 -13.47
C VAL A 135 -10.17 3.66 -12.97
N GLN A 136 -11.32 3.08 -12.61
CA GLN A 136 -11.38 1.68 -12.22
C GLN A 136 -11.01 0.74 -13.37
N ARG A 137 -11.52 0.98 -14.58
CA ARG A 137 -11.19 0.16 -15.77
C ARG A 137 -9.72 0.23 -16.15
N GLU A 138 -9.05 1.36 -15.93
CA GLU A 138 -7.60 1.47 -16.15
C GLU A 138 -6.80 0.50 -15.28
N THR A 139 -7.28 0.15 -14.07
CA THR A 139 -6.63 -0.87 -13.22
C THR A 139 -6.67 -2.27 -13.83
N PHE A 140 -7.60 -2.55 -14.75
CA PHE A 140 -7.73 -3.84 -15.44
C PHE A 140 -6.94 -3.92 -16.75
N TYR A 141 -6.18 -2.88 -17.11
CA TYR A 141 -5.24 -2.97 -18.23
C TYR A 141 -4.11 -3.92 -17.90
N LEU A 142 -3.81 -4.84 -18.81
CA LEU A 142 -2.80 -5.87 -18.60
C LEU A 142 -1.38 -5.32 -18.43
N ALA A 143 -1.12 -4.05 -18.76
CA ALA A 143 0.12 -3.35 -18.41
C ALA A 143 0.31 -3.20 -16.89
N ASN A 144 -0.77 -3.16 -16.11
CA ASN A 144 -0.81 -3.09 -14.64
C ASN A 144 -0.89 -4.48 -13.97
N ILE A 145 -0.89 -5.56 -14.76
CA ILE A 145 -1.13 -6.91 -14.27
C ILE A 145 0.13 -7.76 -14.37
N VAL A 146 0.40 -8.55 -13.34
CA VAL A 146 1.51 -9.50 -13.28
C VAL A 146 1.03 -10.91 -12.93
N PRO A 147 1.71 -11.98 -13.38
CA PRO A 147 1.42 -13.33 -12.90
C PRO A 147 1.79 -13.43 -11.43
N GLN A 148 0.80 -13.53 -10.54
CA GLN A 148 1.02 -13.53 -9.10
C GLN A 148 0.54 -14.84 -8.48
N ALA A 149 1.34 -15.46 -7.62
CA ALA A 149 0.95 -16.68 -6.92
C ALA A 149 -0.29 -16.40 -6.06
N PRO A 150 -1.31 -17.29 -6.04
CA PRO A 150 -2.54 -17.07 -5.28
C PRO A 150 -2.32 -16.70 -3.80
N ASP A 151 -1.44 -17.41 -3.10
CA ASP A 151 -1.20 -17.13 -1.66
C ASP A 151 -0.49 -15.79 -1.45
N ASN A 152 0.27 -15.30 -2.44
CA ASN A 152 0.84 -13.96 -2.41
C ASN A 152 -0.25 -12.90 -2.64
N ASN A 153 -1.01 -13.03 -3.73
CA ASN A 153 -2.05 -12.08 -4.15
C ASN A 153 -3.17 -11.93 -3.13
N GLN A 154 -3.70 -13.04 -2.64
CA GLN A 154 -4.89 -13.08 -1.78
C GLN A 154 -4.54 -12.93 -0.29
N GLY A 155 -3.26 -13.15 0.05
CA GLY A 155 -2.72 -13.05 1.40
C GLY A 155 -1.99 -11.73 1.67
N PRO A 156 -0.67 -11.74 1.92
CA PRO A 156 0.08 -10.60 2.41
C PRO A 156 0.05 -9.39 1.44
N TRP A 157 -0.03 -9.60 0.13
CA TRP A 157 -0.15 -8.49 -0.81
C TRP A 157 -1.44 -7.69 -0.61
N ARG A 158 -2.58 -8.39 -0.57
CA ARG A 158 -3.90 -7.80 -0.27
C ARG A 158 -3.92 -7.12 1.11
N LEU A 159 -3.26 -7.71 2.11
CA LEU A 159 -3.20 -7.12 3.45
C LEU A 159 -2.42 -5.79 3.48
N LEU A 160 -1.32 -5.67 2.73
CA LEU A 160 -0.62 -4.39 2.60
C LEU A 160 -1.46 -3.34 1.85
N GLU A 161 -2.20 -3.76 0.82
CA GLU A 161 -3.14 -2.86 0.13
C GLU A 161 -4.25 -2.39 1.07
N GLU A 162 -4.78 -3.28 1.90
CA GLU A 162 -5.80 -2.95 2.89
C GLU A 162 -5.25 -2.01 3.97
N HIS A 163 -4.04 -2.27 4.48
CA HIS A 163 -3.33 -1.37 5.39
C HIS A 163 -3.21 0.03 4.79
N THR A 164 -2.78 0.13 3.54
CA THR A 164 -2.62 1.42 2.84
C THR A 164 -3.96 2.17 2.75
N ARG A 165 -5.04 1.50 2.34
CA ARG A 165 -6.38 2.11 2.30
C ARG A 165 -6.86 2.55 3.68
N ASN A 166 -6.56 1.78 4.73
CA ASN A 166 -6.93 2.14 6.10
C ASN A 166 -6.19 3.38 6.58
N ARG A 167 -4.90 3.53 6.23
CA ARG A 167 -4.15 4.77 6.48
C ARG A 167 -4.82 5.96 5.82
N VAL A 168 -5.21 5.84 4.55
CA VAL A 168 -5.85 6.93 3.82
C VAL A 168 -7.21 7.30 4.43
N ARG A 169 -8.04 6.30 4.76
CA ARG A 169 -9.33 6.53 5.44
C ARG A 169 -9.19 7.16 6.83
N ALA A 170 -8.05 6.99 7.49
CA ALA A 170 -7.74 7.61 8.77
C ALA A 170 -7.27 9.08 8.67
N GLY A 171 -7.38 9.71 7.49
CA GLY A 171 -7.01 11.12 7.30
C GLY A 171 -5.57 11.33 6.82
N ASN A 172 -4.96 10.29 6.24
CA ASN A 172 -3.70 10.40 5.52
C ASN A 172 -3.95 10.38 4.00
N GLU A 173 -2.90 10.66 3.25
CA GLU A 173 -2.75 10.24 1.87
C GLU A 173 -1.55 9.28 1.75
N ALA A 174 -1.44 8.58 0.62
CA ALA A 174 -0.34 7.65 0.40
C ALA A 174 0.21 7.75 -1.01
N TYR A 175 1.53 7.81 -1.11
CA TYR A 175 2.24 7.60 -2.37
C TYR A 175 2.76 6.17 -2.39
N VAL A 176 2.34 5.41 -3.40
CA VAL A 176 2.66 4.00 -3.50
C VAL A 176 3.42 3.73 -4.79
N ILE A 177 4.53 3.01 -4.68
CA ILE A 177 5.32 2.54 -5.82
C ILE A 177 5.45 1.03 -5.66
N GLY A 178 5.11 0.27 -6.69
CA GLY A 178 5.23 -1.19 -6.67
C GLY A 178 5.79 -1.71 -7.97
N GLY A 179 6.33 -2.93 -7.95
CA GLY A 179 6.91 -3.53 -9.13
C GLY A 179 7.35 -4.97 -8.89
N THR A 180 8.23 -5.45 -9.76
CA THR A 180 8.66 -6.84 -9.78
C THR A 180 10.18 -6.99 -9.81
N ILE A 181 10.68 -8.14 -9.34
CA ILE A 181 12.11 -8.52 -9.39
C ILE A 181 12.22 -9.95 -9.95
N GLY A 182 13.22 -10.16 -10.81
CA GLY A 182 13.62 -11.47 -11.29
C GLY A 182 12.60 -12.16 -12.20
N SER A 183 12.85 -13.43 -12.51
CA SER A 183 11.98 -14.26 -13.35
C SER A 183 11.96 -15.70 -12.85
N ASN A 184 10.76 -16.28 -12.77
CA ASN A 184 10.49 -17.70 -12.53
C ASN A 184 9.91 -18.38 -13.79
N GLY A 185 10.35 -17.94 -14.97
CA GLY A 185 9.85 -18.42 -16.26
C GLY A 185 8.81 -17.49 -16.89
N THR A 186 7.98 -18.05 -17.78
CA THR A 186 7.04 -17.29 -18.60
C THR A 186 5.71 -18.01 -18.80
N ILE A 187 4.62 -17.24 -18.95
CA ILE A 187 3.30 -17.72 -19.38
C ILE A 187 2.92 -17.11 -20.74
N GLY A 188 1.73 -17.43 -21.25
CA GLY A 188 1.20 -16.82 -22.48
C GLY A 188 2.05 -17.09 -23.72
N ASN A 189 2.63 -18.29 -23.85
CA ASN A 189 3.60 -18.66 -24.89
C ASN A 189 4.85 -17.77 -24.92
N GLY A 190 5.39 -17.41 -23.75
CA GLY A 190 6.62 -16.63 -23.63
C GLY A 190 6.43 -15.13 -23.67
N LYS A 191 5.19 -14.64 -23.82
CA LYS A 191 4.88 -13.20 -23.88
C LYS A 191 5.02 -12.48 -22.54
N ILE A 192 4.84 -13.21 -21.43
CA ILE A 192 4.71 -12.63 -20.10
C ILE A 192 5.67 -13.34 -19.16
N VAL A 193 6.60 -12.58 -18.59
CA VAL A 193 7.49 -13.05 -17.53
C VAL A 193 6.71 -13.21 -16.24
N VAL A 194 6.89 -14.36 -15.59
CA VAL A 194 6.45 -14.55 -14.20
C VAL A 194 7.54 -13.97 -13.30
N PRO A 195 7.26 -12.93 -12.49
CA PRO A 195 8.27 -12.36 -11.61
C PRO A 195 8.65 -13.34 -10.50
N ALA A 196 9.90 -13.29 -10.04
CA ALA A 196 10.34 -14.12 -8.92
C ALA A 196 9.85 -13.55 -7.57
N GLU A 197 9.80 -12.22 -7.47
CA GLU A 197 9.32 -11.47 -6.31
C GLU A 197 8.53 -10.23 -6.75
N LEU A 198 7.65 -9.75 -5.87
CA LEU A 198 6.99 -8.46 -5.98
C LEU A 198 7.49 -7.55 -4.86
N TRP A 199 7.56 -6.25 -5.11
CA TRP A 199 7.93 -5.26 -4.11
C TRP A 199 6.95 -4.10 -4.10
N LYS A 200 6.84 -3.43 -2.95
CA LYS A 200 6.00 -2.23 -2.78
C LYS A 200 6.62 -1.31 -1.73
N VAL A 201 6.58 -0.01 -2.00
CA VAL A 201 6.92 1.07 -1.09
C VAL A 201 5.67 1.95 -0.93
N VAL A 202 5.28 2.19 0.31
CA VAL A 202 4.16 3.05 0.68
C VAL A 202 4.72 4.18 1.54
N VAL A 203 4.62 5.42 1.08
CA VAL A 203 4.93 6.62 1.85
C VAL A 203 3.63 7.21 2.35
N VAL A 204 3.47 7.31 3.67
CA VAL A 204 2.23 7.76 4.32
C VAL A 204 2.47 9.12 4.97
N LEU A 205 1.61 10.08 4.66
CA LEU A 205 1.64 11.43 5.22
C LEU A 205 0.22 11.88 5.54
N PRO A 206 -0.02 12.71 6.58
CA PRO A 206 -1.33 13.30 6.83
C PRO A 206 -1.86 14.00 5.56
N GLU A 207 -3.16 13.97 5.27
CA GLU A 207 -3.69 14.64 4.07
C GLU A 207 -3.38 16.16 4.12
N GLY A 208 -2.90 16.73 3.02
CA GLY A 208 -2.68 18.18 2.91
C GLY A 208 -2.16 18.63 1.55
N ASP A 209 -1.75 19.90 1.46
CA ASP A 209 -1.12 20.46 0.25
C ASP A 209 0.42 20.42 0.35
N ASN A 210 1.10 20.62 -0.79
CA ASN A 210 2.56 20.74 -0.88
C ASN A 210 3.33 19.51 -0.34
N ASP A 211 2.93 18.32 -0.77
CA ASP A 211 3.31 17.02 -0.20
C ASP A 211 4.81 16.83 -0.06
N LEU A 212 5.59 17.19 -1.08
CA LEU A 212 7.07 17.10 -1.05
C LEU A 212 7.69 17.87 0.12
N ALA A 213 7.09 18.99 0.54
CA ALA A 213 7.59 19.79 1.66
C ALA A 213 7.19 19.19 3.03
N ARG A 214 6.21 18.29 3.08
CA ARG A 214 5.74 17.61 4.30
C ARG A 214 6.44 16.28 4.54
N ILE A 215 7.13 15.75 3.54
CA ILE A 215 7.98 14.57 3.69
C ILE A 215 9.23 14.96 4.48
N THR A 216 9.44 14.29 5.60
CA THR A 216 10.57 14.43 6.53
C THR A 216 11.24 13.08 6.77
N ALA A 217 12.35 13.07 7.51
CA ALA A 217 13.05 11.84 7.89
C ALA A 217 12.22 10.90 8.78
N GLU A 218 11.16 11.42 9.41
CA GLU A 218 10.24 10.70 10.30
C GLU A 218 8.95 10.27 9.59
N THR A 219 8.82 10.60 8.30
CA THR A 219 7.66 10.18 7.50
C THR A 219 7.57 8.67 7.46
N GLU A 220 6.35 8.16 7.66
CA GLU A 220 6.16 6.72 7.69
C GLU A 220 6.34 6.12 6.29
N VAL A 221 7.20 5.11 6.22
CA VAL A 221 7.47 4.33 5.02
C VAL A 221 7.32 2.85 5.33
N VAL A 222 6.52 2.16 4.52
CA VAL A 222 6.45 0.70 4.51
C VAL A 222 7.04 0.20 3.20
N ALA A 223 8.15 -0.51 3.28
CA ALA A 223 8.78 -1.17 2.13
C ALA A 223 8.74 -2.70 2.32
N VAL A 224 8.37 -3.45 1.28
CA VAL A 224 8.32 -4.91 1.30
C VAL A 224 8.94 -5.50 0.04
N ILE A 225 9.51 -6.70 0.17
CA ILE A 225 9.83 -7.59 -0.95
C ILE A 225 9.24 -8.97 -0.63
N MET A 226 8.24 -9.40 -1.39
CA MET A 226 7.53 -10.65 -1.20
C MET A 226 7.88 -11.67 -2.29
N PRO A 227 8.25 -12.91 -1.94
CA PRO A 227 8.47 -13.96 -2.92
C PRO A 227 7.15 -14.34 -3.62
N ASN A 228 7.20 -14.54 -4.94
CA ASN A 228 6.03 -14.86 -5.76
C ASN A 228 5.76 -16.37 -5.79
N ILE A 229 5.45 -16.93 -4.63
CA ILE A 229 5.24 -18.38 -4.43
C ILE A 229 3.98 -18.64 -3.60
N ASN A 230 3.53 -19.90 -3.59
CA ASN A 230 2.53 -20.39 -2.64
C ASN A 230 3.18 -20.82 -1.32
N GLY A 231 2.40 -20.92 -0.24
CA GLY A 231 2.86 -21.28 1.10
C GLY A 231 3.41 -20.11 1.92
N LEU A 232 3.01 -18.87 1.59
CA LEU A 232 3.41 -17.68 2.33
C LEU A 232 2.65 -17.53 3.64
N SER A 233 3.33 -16.97 4.65
CA SER A 233 2.64 -16.39 5.80
C SER A 233 1.67 -15.30 5.34
N ASN A 234 0.47 -15.28 5.93
CA ASN A 234 -0.54 -14.25 5.68
C ASN A 234 -0.30 -13.02 6.56
N ASP A 235 0.95 -12.59 6.67
CA ASP A 235 1.39 -11.39 7.36
C ASP A 235 2.38 -10.66 6.45
N TYR A 236 1.99 -9.48 5.97
CA TYR A 236 2.86 -8.71 5.09
C TYR A 236 4.10 -8.16 5.81
N THR A 237 4.05 -8.05 7.15
CA THR A 237 5.12 -7.46 7.95
C THR A 237 6.36 -8.36 8.03
N GLU A 238 6.19 -9.68 7.85
CA GLU A 238 7.30 -10.63 7.75
C GLU A 238 8.19 -10.38 6.53
N TYR A 239 7.67 -9.70 5.50
CA TYR A 239 8.38 -9.40 4.26
C TYR A 239 8.89 -7.96 4.19
N ARG A 240 8.95 -7.26 5.34
CA ARG A 240 9.50 -5.90 5.43
C ARG A 240 10.94 -5.87 4.94
N SER A 241 11.22 -4.84 4.16
CA SER A 241 12.52 -4.53 3.61
C SER A 241 12.75 -3.02 3.73
N SER A 242 13.59 -2.48 2.86
CA SER A 242 13.93 -1.06 2.80
C SER A 242 13.89 -0.58 1.36
N ILE A 243 13.76 0.74 1.18
CA ILE A 243 13.89 1.37 -0.13
C ILE A 243 15.29 1.07 -0.70
N ALA A 244 16.35 1.23 0.10
CA ALA A 244 17.73 0.99 -0.32
C ALA A 244 17.98 -0.45 -0.81
N CYS A 245 17.30 -1.45 -0.23
CA CYS A 245 17.39 -2.82 -0.73
C CYS A 245 16.64 -2.99 -2.05
N ILE A 246 15.45 -2.41 -2.19
CA ILE A 246 14.70 -2.43 -3.44
C ILE A 246 15.49 -1.76 -4.56
N GLU A 247 16.05 -0.57 -4.32
CA GLU A 247 16.89 0.16 -5.28
C GLU A 247 18.12 -0.67 -5.69
N GLN A 248 18.82 -1.26 -4.71
CA GLN A 248 19.97 -2.14 -4.96
C GLN A 248 19.60 -3.32 -5.87
N ARG A 249 18.40 -3.90 -5.71
CA ARG A 249 17.96 -5.08 -6.47
C ARG A 249 17.34 -4.77 -7.82
N THR A 250 16.85 -3.55 -8.01
CA THR A 250 16.08 -3.14 -9.20
C THR A 250 16.82 -2.14 -10.09
N GLY A 251 17.86 -1.48 -9.55
CA GLY A 251 18.55 -0.36 -10.18
C GLY A 251 17.64 0.86 -10.38
N LEU A 252 16.60 0.99 -9.57
CA LEU A 252 15.71 2.16 -9.54
C LEU A 252 16.24 3.21 -8.55
N ASP A 253 15.82 4.46 -8.75
CA ASP A 253 16.01 5.59 -7.84
C ASP A 253 14.63 6.04 -7.34
N LEU A 254 14.22 5.52 -6.19
CA LEU A 254 12.90 5.73 -5.62
C LEU A 254 12.90 7.01 -4.80
N LEU A 255 11.80 7.77 -4.88
CA LEU A 255 11.64 9.04 -4.17
C LEU A 255 12.63 10.13 -4.64
N SER A 256 13.05 10.11 -5.91
CA SER A 256 14.07 11.01 -6.46
C SER A 256 13.72 12.50 -6.46
N ASN A 257 12.44 12.87 -6.25
CA ASN A 257 12.04 14.27 -6.04
C ASN A 257 12.09 14.70 -4.56
N VAL A 258 12.25 13.77 -3.63
CA VAL A 258 12.43 14.08 -2.20
C VAL A 258 13.84 14.62 -1.98
N ALA A 259 14.00 15.58 -1.07
CA ALA A 259 15.32 16.18 -0.79
C ALA A 259 16.35 15.09 -0.44
N PRO A 260 17.56 15.10 -1.01
CA PRO A 260 18.50 13.96 -0.91
C PRO A 260 18.80 13.50 0.52
N GLU A 261 18.88 14.43 1.48
CA GLU A 261 19.11 14.09 2.90
C GLU A 261 17.92 13.34 3.51
N ILE A 262 16.70 13.71 3.14
CA ILE A 262 15.46 13.07 3.60
C ILE A 262 15.28 11.73 2.89
N GLN A 263 15.52 11.67 1.57
CA GLN A 263 15.52 10.43 0.80
C GLN A 263 16.48 9.40 1.42
N ALA A 264 17.72 9.82 1.76
CA ALA A 264 18.70 8.96 2.42
C ALA A 264 18.25 8.49 3.81
N ALA A 265 17.58 9.34 4.59
CA ALA A 265 17.03 8.96 5.90
C ALA A 265 15.89 7.94 5.79
N LEU A 266 15.01 8.11 4.79
CA LEU A 266 13.90 7.20 4.51
C LEU A 266 14.36 5.90 3.83
N ALA A 267 15.52 5.89 3.18
CA ALA A 267 16.01 4.78 2.39
C ALA A 267 16.14 3.47 3.20
N GLY A 268 16.46 3.58 4.48
CA GLY A 268 16.72 2.44 5.35
C GLY A 268 18.02 1.68 4.97
N PRO A 269 18.30 0.52 5.58
CA PRO A 269 19.52 -0.23 5.34
C PRO A 269 19.54 -0.90 3.96
N HIS A 270 20.69 -1.10 3.31
CA HIS A 270 20.79 -1.95 2.12
C HIS A 270 20.37 -3.41 2.39
N CYS A 271 20.26 -4.24 1.35
CA CYS A 271 19.85 -5.64 1.52
C CYS A 271 20.75 -6.35 2.54
N SER A 272 20.13 -6.92 3.57
CA SER A 272 20.84 -7.81 4.47
C SER A 272 21.37 -9.01 3.69
N THR A 273 22.64 -9.35 3.87
CA THR A 273 23.19 -10.62 3.39
C THR A 273 22.65 -11.83 4.16
N ASN A 274 21.73 -11.61 5.11
CA ASN A 274 21.09 -12.63 5.95
C ASN A 274 19.56 -12.41 6.00
N PRO A 275 18.75 -13.25 5.33
CA PRO A 275 17.32 -12.98 5.06
C PRO A 275 16.37 -13.16 6.26
N GLN A 276 16.86 -13.24 7.51
CA GLN A 276 16.02 -13.58 8.67
C GLN A 276 15.97 -12.55 9.81
N LYS A 277 16.64 -11.39 9.72
CA LYS A 277 16.51 -10.34 10.75
C LYS A 277 16.72 -8.95 10.18
N ILE A 278 15.63 -8.22 9.98
CA ILE A 278 15.64 -6.75 10.03
C ILE A 278 14.50 -6.33 10.96
N PHE A 279 14.80 -6.27 12.26
CA PHE A 279 14.08 -5.39 13.18
C PHE A 279 14.86 -4.09 13.23
N LEU A 280 14.23 -2.98 12.83
CA LEU A 280 14.66 -1.65 13.24
C LEU A 280 13.43 -0.85 13.65
N PRO A 281 13.30 -0.46 14.93
CA PRO A 281 12.82 0.85 15.28
C PRO A 281 14.03 1.79 15.27
N LEU A 282 14.15 2.69 14.30
CA LEU A 282 15.17 3.73 14.34
C LEU A 282 14.60 4.94 15.09
N VAL A 283 14.82 5.00 16.40
CA VAL A 283 14.81 6.26 17.15
C VAL A 283 16.26 6.72 17.22
N ILE A 284 16.64 7.73 16.45
CA ILE A 284 17.96 8.37 16.57
C ILE A 284 17.85 9.43 17.67
N GLY A 285 18.28 9.07 18.88
CA GLY A 285 18.58 10.02 19.96
C GLY A 285 19.98 10.61 19.79
N GLN A 286 20.08 11.93 19.91
CA GLN A 286 21.27 12.75 19.69
C GLN A 286 22.43 12.46 20.68
N ALA A 287 23.64 12.73 20.21
CA ALA A 287 24.89 12.61 20.95
C ALA A 287 25.03 13.64 22.11
N GLU A 288 25.67 13.20 23.19
CA GLU A 288 26.05 14.02 24.35
C GLU A 288 27.26 14.94 24.08
N GLY A 289 27.28 16.07 24.79
CA GLY A 289 28.52 16.60 25.39
C GLY A 289 28.69 18.13 25.34
N THR A 290 28.38 18.85 26.44
CA THR A 290 29.38 19.33 27.44
C THR A 290 28.75 20.29 28.49
N ASN A 291 29.17 20.09 29.76
CA ASN A 291 29.18 20.93 30.99
C ASN A 291 28.54 22.34 30.98
N GLU A 292 27.87 22.84 32.03
CA GLU A 292 28.25 22.89 33.45
C GLU A 292 27.08 23.41 34.34
N SER A 293 27.19 23.11 35.64
CA SER A 293 26.59 23.73 36.84
C SER A 293 25.22 23.24 37.36
N THR A 294 25.30 22.60 38.52
CA THR A 294 24.23 21.98 39.31
C THR A 294 23.53 23.00 40.23
N PRO A 295 22.19 23.01 40.31
CA PRO A 295 21.47 23.39 41.53
C PRO A 295 20.86 22.16 42.22
N THR A 296 20.76 22.25 43.54
CA THR A 296 20.33 21.28 44.56
C THR A 296 19.00 20.55 44.24
N PRO A 297 18.84 19.26 44.59
CA PRO A 297 17.70 18.45 44.15
C PRO A 297 16.40 18.82 44.89
N ILE A 298 15.34 19.05 44.12
CA ILE A 298 13.96 19.04 44.59
C ILE A 298 13.54 17.55 44.71
N PRO A 299 12.79 17.14 45.76
CA PRO A 299 12.29 15.77 45.85
C PRO A 299 11.47 15.43 44.60
N PRO A 300 11.64 14.24 43.99
CA PRO A 300 10.83 13.87 42.84
C PRO A 300 9.37 13.83 43.27
N THR A 301 8.54 14.65 42.61
CA THR A 301 7.09 14.43 42.57
C THR A 301 6.87 12.99 42.12
N PRO A 302 6.07 12.18 42.82
CA PRO A 302 5.82 10.81 42.40
C PRO A 302 5.26 10.85 40.97
N THR A 303 5.99 10.24 40.04
CA THR A 303 5.48 9.97 38.70
C THR A 303 4.19 9.18 38.89
N PRO A 304 3.03 9.66 38.41
CA PRO A 304 1.82 8.85 38.47
C PRO A 304 2.10 7.57 37.69
N THR A 305 1.96 6.44 38.37
CA THR A 305 1.95 5.12 37.73
C THR A 305 0.92 5.21 36.59
N PRO A 306 1.28 4.92 35.33
CA PRO A 306 0.30 4.88 34.26
C PRO A 306 -0.77 3.87 34.65
N ILE A 307 -1.98 4.36 34.89
CA ILE A 307 -3.14 3.51 35.12
C ILE A 307 -3.32 2.72 33.81
N PRO A 308 -3.33 1.38 33.84
CA PRO A 308 -3.54 0.59 32.62
C PRO A 308 -4.84 1.04 31.96
N PRO A 309 -4.89 1.14 30.62
CA PRO A 309 -6.14 1.48 29.93
C PRO A 309 -7.22 0.46 30.31
N ALA A 310 -8.30 0.94 30.93
CA ALA A 310 -9.42 0.11 31.40
C ALA A 310 -10.38 -0.25 30.24
N VAL A 311 -9.83 -0.79 29.15
CA VAL A 311 -10.63 -1.32 28.04
C VAL A 311 -11.08 -2.73 28.38
N ARG A 312 -12.38 -2.98 28.31
CA ARG A 312 -12.94 -4.31 28.58
C ARG A 312 -14.17 -4.63 27.76
N ILE A 313 -14.39 -5.91 27.55
CA ILE A 313 -15.65 -6.44 27.06
C ILE A 313 -16.69 -6.22 28.17
N THR A 314 -17.82 -5.62 27.82
CA THR A 314 -18.88 -5.26 28.77
C THR A 314 -20.17 -6.01 28.52
N TYR A 315 -20.36 -6.51 27.29
CA TYR A 315 -21.60 -7.15 26.89
C TYR A 315 -21.41 -7.96 25.61
N ILE A 316 -22.13 -9.07 25.50
CA ILE A 316 -22.25 -9.88 24.30
C ILE A 316 -23.75 -10.09 24.06
N GLU A 317 -24.23 -9.68 22.90
CA GLU A 317 -25.53 -10.10 22.38
C GLU A 317 -25.30 -11.42 21.64
N TYR A 318 -25.75 -12.52 22.25
CA TYR A 318 -25.55 -13.88 21.75
C TYR A 318 -26.86 -14.51 21.25
N ASN A 319 -28.03 -13.93 21.55
CA ASN A 319 -29.34 -14.48 21.14
C ASN A 319 -30.28 -13.36 20.66
N PRO A 320 -29.93 -12.67 19.57
CA PRO A 320 -30.76 -11.62 19.01
C PRO A 320 -32.07 -12.18 18.43
N PRO A 321 -33.18 -11.43 18.44
CA PRO A 321 -34.39 -11.86 17.74
C PRO A 321 -34.15 -11.87 16.22
N GLY A 322 -34.19 -13.06 15.59
CA GLY A 322 -34.04 -13.21 14.14
C GLY A 322 -32.87 -14.10 13.77
N ASP A 323 -32.01 -13.63 12.87
CA ASP A 323 -30.79 -14.33 12.45
C ASP A 323 -29.64 -13.97 13.39
N ASP A 324 -29.11 -14.97 14.09
CA ASP A 324 -28.03 -14.84 15.05
C ASP A 324 -26.79 -14.19 14.42
N VAL A 325 -26.44 -14.54 13.18
CA VAL A 325 -25.28 -13.95 12.49
C VAL A 325 -25.42 -12.44 12.31
N VAL A 326 -26.65 -11.97 12.06
CA VAL A 326 -26.92 -10.56 11.78
C VAL A 326 -27.01 -9.74 13.06
N GLY A 327 -27.55 -10.32 14.14
CA GLY A 327 -27.84 -9.60 15.38
C GLY A 327 -26.79 -9.75 16.47
N GLU A 328 -25.89 -10.72 16.36
CA GLU A 328 -24.83 -10.98 17.34
C GLU A 328 -23.77 -9.86 17.34
N TYR A 329 -23.41 -9.38 18.53
CA TYR A 329 -22.30 -8.45 18.66
C TYR A 329 -21.64 -8.48 20.05
N VAL A 330 -20.37 -8.07 20.09
CA VAL A 330 -19.62 -7.81 21.32
C VAL A 330 -19.44 -6.32 21.52
N ARG A 331 -19.70 -5.82 22.72
CA ARG A 331 -19.48 -4.42 23.11
C ARG A 331 -18.25 -4.28 23.99
N ILE A 332 -17.32 -3.45 23.54
CA ILE A 332 -16.10 -3.09 24.25
C ILE A 332 -16.18 -1.62 24.63
N VAL A 333 -15.83 -1.31 25.88
CA VAL A 333 -15.86 0.06 26.43
C VAL A 333 -14.47 0.41 26.91
N ASN A 334 -14.05 1.64 26.64
CA ASN A 334 -12.87 2.24 27.25
C ASN A 334 -13.29 3.03 28.50
N GLU A 335 -13.10 2.45 29.68
CA GLU A 335 -13.38 3.12 30.96
C GLU A 335 -12.18 3.92 31.50
N GLY A 336 -11.10 3.96 30.73
CA GLY A 336 -9.93 4.76 31.03
C GLY A 336 -10.18 6.24 30.78
N THR A 337 -9.19 7.05 31.17
CA THR A 337 -9.22 8.51 31.00
C THR A 337 -8.52 8.98 29.72
N THR A 338 -7.94 8.06 28.95
CA THR A 338 -7.27 8.34 27.68
C THR A 338 -7.83 7.47 26.55
N PRO A 339 -7.84 7.94 25.29
CA PRO A 339 -8.18 7.09 24.14
C PRO A 339 -7.29 5.85 24.06
N VAL A 340 -7.85 4.74 23.55
CA VAL A 340 -7.12 3.48 23.40
C VAL A 340 -7.25 2.99 21.98
N ASP A 341 -6.11 2.72 21.37
CA ASP A 341 -5.99 2.14 20.04
C ASP A 341 -6.02 0.62 20.12
N LEU A 342 -7.13 0.03 19.66
CA LEU A 342 -7.32 -1.41 19.59
C LEU A 342 -6.81 -1.99 18.27
N THR A 343 -6.17 -1.21 17.40
CA THR A 343 -5.62 -1.73 16.14
C THR A 343 -4.68 -2.90 16.41
N ASP A 344 -4.89 -3.99 15.66
CA ASP A 344 -4.22 -5.29 15.78
C ASP A 344 -4.48 -6.06 17.08
N TRP A 345 -5.43 -5.61 17.89
CA TRP A 345 -5.94 -6.43 18.98
C TRP A 345 -6.79 -7.56 18.41
N ILE A 346 -7.02 -8.58 19.22
CA ILE A 346 -7.80 -9.75 18.83
C ILE A 346 -8.99 -9.87 19.78
N LEU A 347 -10.20 -9.92 19.22
CA LEU A 347 -11.36 -10.48 19.88
C LEU A 347 -11.47 -11.95 19.46
N ARG A 348 -11.45 -12.86 20.42
CA ARG A 348 -11.47 -14.31 20.16
C ARG A 348 -12.56 -14.97 21.01
N ASP A 349 -13.30 -15.92 20.44
CA ASP A 349 -14.18 -16.81 21.20
C ASP A 349 -13.38 -17.95 21.86
N GLU A 350 -14.06 -18.86 22.53
CA GLU A 350 -13.44 -20.04 23.14
C GLU A 350 -13.02 -21.09 22.10
N ALA A 351 -13.78 -21.22 21.00
CA ALA A 351 -13.52 -22.17 19.92
C ALA A 351 -12.35 -21.75 19.00
N GLY A 352 -11.84 -20.52 19.12
CA GLY A 352 -10.67 -20.00 18.40
C GLY A 352 -10.98 -19.15 17.17
N ALA A 353 -12.24 -18.82 16.88
CA ALA A 353 -12.61 -17.78 15.93
C ALA A 353 -12.06 -16.42 16.39
N THR A 354 -11.23 -15.80 15.53
CA THR A 354 -10.59 -14.51 15.81
C THR A 354 -11.11 -13.39 14.91
N PHE A 355 -11.44 -12.26 15.51
CA PHE A 355 -11.62 -10.96 14.87
C PHE A 355 -10.40 -10.10 15.21
N VAL A 356 -9.69 -9.64 14.17
CA VAL A 356 -8.60 -8.69 14.34
C VAL A 356 -9.16 -7.29 14.12
N PHE A 357 -8.95 -6.39 15.07
CA PHE A 357 -9.45 -5.02 14.97
C PHE A 357 -8.73 -4.27 13.83
N PRO A 358 -9.45 -3.84 12.78
CA PRO A 358 -8.84 -3.31 11.55
C PRO A 358 -8.36 -1.85 11.70
N PHE A 359 -9.08 -1.06 12.52
CA PHE A 359 -8.72 0.25 13.05
C PHE A 359 -9.79 0.63 14.09
N SER A 360 -9.43 0.85 15.34
CA SER A 360 -10.42 1.27 16.34
C SER A 360 -9.75 2.02 17.48
N VAL A 361 -9.80 3.34 17.40
CA VAL A 361 -9.48 4.20 18.55
C VAL A 361 -10.78 4.40 19.32
N VAL A 362 -10.86 3.83 20.51
CA VAL A 362 -11.99 4.03 21.41
C VAL A 362 -11.66 5.21 22.32
N PRO A 363 -12.34 6.37 22.21
CA PRO A 363 -12.10 7.52 23.08
C PRO A 363 -12.31 7.17 24.56
N ALA A 364 -11.78 7.98 25.48
CA ALA A 364 -12.05 7.83 26.90
C ALA A 364 -13.57 7.90 27.17
N GLY A 365 -14.12 6.90 27.87
CA GLY A 365 -15.57 6.73 28.08
C GLY A 365 -16.35 6.28 26.83
N GLY A 366 -15.67 6.07 25.70
CA GLY A 366 -16.26 5.62 24.43
C GLY A 366 -16.47 4.11 24.37
N ARG A 367 -17.08 3.66 23.27
CA ARG A 367 -17.35 2.23 23.02
C ARG A 367 -17.20 1.88 21.55
N VAL A 368 -16.98 0.59 21.29
CA VAL A 368 -17.07 -0.04 19.97
C VAL A 368 -17.89 -1.31 20.07
N GLN A 369 -18.68 -1.60 19.04
CA GLN A 369 -19.45 -2.83 18.87
C GLN A 369 -18.89 -3.62 17.70
N VAL A 370 -18.58 -4.89 17.90
CA VAL A 370 -18.13 -5.81 16.86
C VAL A 370 -19.27 -6.77 16.57
N TRP A 371 -19.91 -6.60 15.42
CA TRP A 371 -21.00 -7.43 14.92
C TRP A 371 -20.43 -8.67 14.23
N THR A 372 -21.01 -9.85 14.47
CA THR A 372 -20.58 -11.11 13.86
C THR A 372 -20.81 -11.08 12.33
N GLY A 373 -21.92 -10.51 11.91
CA GLY A 373 -22.34 -10.47 10.51
C GLY A 373 -21.60 -9.45 9.65
N SER A 374 -22.18 -9.19 8.48
CA SER A 374 -21.65 -8.24 7.50
C SER A 374 -22.26 -6.84 7.66
N GLY A 375 -21.46 -5.81 7.40
CA GLY A 375 -21.87 -4.42 7.43
C GLY A 375 -20.73 -3.49 7.07
N ILE A 376 -20.92 -2.19 7.25
CA ILE A 376 -19.93 -1.17 6.93
C ILE A 376 -19.27 -0.70 8.22
N ASN A 377 -17.95 -0.89 8.32
CA ASN A 377 -17.19 -0.46 9.48
C ASN A 377 -17.27 1.07 9.68
N THR A 378 -17.51 1.46 10.93
CA THR A 378 -17.49 2.83 11.45
C THR A 378 -16.70 2.85 12.76
N ASN A 379 -16.49 4.03 13.35
CA ASN A 379 -15.75 4.15 14.62
C ASN A 379 -16.46 3.46 15.81
N GLU A 380 -17.78 3.28 15.75
CA GLU A 380 -18.58 2.65 16.82
C GLU A 380 -19.08 1.24 16.46
N HIS A 381 -19.14 0.89 15.17
CA HIS A 381 -19.65 -0.39 14.68
C HIS A 381 -18.66 -1.02 13.71
N LEU A 382 -18.11 -2.16 14.08
CA LEU A 382 -17.25 -3.00 13.27
C LEU A 382 -17.98 -4.29 12.93
N TYR A 383 -17.64 -4.90 11.80
CA TYR A 383 -18.30 -6.09 11.27
C TYR A 383 -17.26 -7.15 10.93
N TRP A 384 -17.44 -8.34 11.48
CA TRP A 384 -16.56 -9.49 11.26
C TRP A 384 -16.77 -10.11 9.88
N GLY A 385 -17.92 -9.87 9.25
CA GLY A 385 -18.20 -10.34 7.89
C GLY A 385 -18.42 -11.85 7.83
N ARG A 386 -18.74 -12.49 8.95
CA ARG A 386 -19.00 -13.93 8.99
C ARG A 386 -20.42 -14.22 8.50
N ASN A 387 -20.59 -15.44 7.99
CA ASN A 387 -21.87 -16.03 7.60
C ASN A 387 -22.31 -17.14 8.56
N GLN A 388 -21.64 -17.25 9.71
CA GLN A 388 -21.89 -18.21 10.78
C GLN A 388 -21.77 -17.52 12.12
N ALA A 389 -22.65 -17.88 13.05
CA ALA A 389 -22.67 -17.40 14.42
C ALA A 389 -21.36 -17.74 15.12
N VAL A 390 -20.95 -16.89 16.05
CA VAL A 390 -19.74 -17.08 16.85
C VAL A 390 -20.08 -17.29 18.32
N TRP A 391 -21.08 -16.58 18.82
CA TRP A 391 -21.38 -16.53 20.25
C TRP A 391 -22.42 -17.59 20.62
N ASN A 392 -21.98 -18.67 21.26
CA ASN A 392 -22.82 -19.84 21.45
C ASN A 392 -24.02 -19.60 22.39
N ASN A 393 -25.16 -20.20 22.02
CA ASN A 393 -26.43 -20.14 22.74
C ASN A 393 -26.60 -21.24 23.80
N THR A 394 -25.72 -22.25 23.79
CA THR A 394 -25.78 -23.44 24.64
C THR A 394 -24.42 -23.74 25.21
N ASP A 395 -24.38 -24.11 26.49
CA ASP A 395 -23.21 -24.70 27.15
C ASP A 395 -22.91 -26.07 26.50
N GLN A 396 -21.92 -26.10 25.60
CA GLN A 396 -21.58 -27.29 24.81
C GLN A 396 -20.58 -28.21 25.53
N ASP A 397 -19.81 -27.70 26.47
CA ASP A 397 -18.70 -28.40 27.14
C ASP A 397 -18.98 -28.71 28.62
N GLY A 398 -20.08 -28.19 29.17
CA GLY A 398 -20.62 -28.48 30.49
C GLY A 398 -19.94 -27.71 31.61
N ASP A 399 -19.25 -26.61 31.31
CA ASP A 399 -18.51 -25.82 32.29
C ASP A 399 -19.39 -24.80 33.05
N GLY A 400 -20.63 -24.62 32.58
CA GLY A 400 -21.64 -23.76 33.19
C GLY A 400 -21.72 -22.34 32.61
N ASP A 401 -20.83 -21.98 31.68
CA ASP A 401 -21.00 -20.83 30.79
C ASP A 401 -21.37 -21.26 29.36
N ARG A 402 -21.86 -20.32 28.54
CA ARG A 402 -22.28 -20.65 27.16
C ARG A 402 -21.15 -20.44 26.16
N ASP A 403 -20.35 -19.41 26.39
CA ASP A 403 -19.18 -19.06 25.60
C ASP A 403 -18.30 -18.06 26.38
N THR A 404 -17.03 -18.01 26.01
CA THR A 404 -16.06 -17.07 26.55
C THR A 404 -15.43 -16.21 25.47
N ALA A 405 -15.56 -14.89 25.60
CA ALA A 405 -14.84 -13.94 24.76
C ALA A 405 -13.55 -13.44 25.43
N PHE A 406 -12.47 -13.40 24.65
CA PHE A 406 -11.16 -12.87 25.03
C PHE A 406 -10.84 -11.63 24.18
N LEU A 407 -10.48 -10.54 24.84
CA LEU A 407 -9.85 -9.38 24.21
C LEU A 407 -8.35 -9.43 24.50
N ILE A 408 -7.54 -9.49 23.45
CA ILE A 408 -6.10 -9.71 23.52
C ILE A 408 -5.40 -8.52 22.86
N ASP A 409 -4.41 -7.93 23.51
CA ASP A 409 -3.64 -6.82 22.95
C ASP A 409 -2.67 -7.28 21.84
N ARG A 410 -2.06 -6.32 21.15
CA ARG A 410 -1.05 -6.55 20.10
C ARG A 410 0.20 -7.33 20.56
N ASN A 411 0.44 -7.41 21.87
CA ASN A 411 1.55 -8.15 22.45
C ASN A 411 1.15 -9.58 22.86
N GLY A 412 -0.12 -9.96 22.66
CA GLY A 412 -0.66 -11.26 23.04
C GLY A 412 -1.16 -11.35 24.48
N ASN A 413 -1.23 -10.24 25.22
CA ASN A 413 -1.75 -10.24 26.59
C ASN A 413 -3.28 -10.23 26.58
N VAL A 414 -3.92 -11.10 27.36
CA VAL A 414 -5.37 -11.04 27.58
C VAL A 414 -5.69 -9.83 28.45
N ILE A 415 -6.38 -8.84 27.87
CA ILE A 415 -6.77 -7.60 28.53
C ILE A 415 -8.15 -7.73 29.20
N SER A 416 -9.06 -8.47 28.58
CA SER A 416 -10.40 -8.69 29.12
C SER A 416 -10.92 -10.08 28.75
N THR A 417 -11.63 -10.69 29.70
CA THR A 417 -12.37 -11.94 29.50
C THR A 417 -13.81 -11.70 29.92
N TYR A 418 -14.76 -12.17 29.13
CA TYR A 418 -16.20 -12.07 29.40
C TYR A 418 -16.88 -13.40 29.13
N ARG A 419 -17.61 -13.89 30.15
CA ARG A 419 -18.34 -15.16 30.17
C ARG A 419 -19.81 -14.87 30.45
N TYR A 420 -20.75 -15.63 29.89
CA TYR A 420 -22.19 -15.39 30.06
C TYR A 420 -23.07 -16.63 30.05
#